data_AF-A0A0Q9UC16-F1
#
_entry.id   AF-A0A0Q9UC16-F1
#
_cell.length_a   1.000
_cell.length_b   1.000
_cell.length_c   1.000
_cell.angle_alpha   90.00
_cell.angle_beta   90.00
_cell.angle_gamma   90.00
#
_symmetry.space_group_name_H-M   'P 1'
#
loop_
_entity.id
_entity.type
_entity.pdbx_description
1 polymer ?
#
loop_
_entity_poly.entity_id
_entity_poly.type
_entity_poly.pdbx_seq_one_letter_code
_entity_poly.pdbx_strand_id
1 'polypeptide(L)' 'MRDRWELATPAARARGDQDNRLQHHRWVVVTERRKRHTVANVATARESAGWCWSPAVMDA' A
#
# COMPACT_ATOMS: atom_id res chain seq x y z
N MET A 1 -3.77 -14.18 4.58
CA MET A 1 -3.83 -12.96 3.74
C MET A 1 -4.26 -13.26 2.31
N ARG A 2 -3.79 -14.33 1.64
CA ARG A 2 -4.26 -14.70 0.28
C ARG A 2 -5.75 -15.06 0.21
N ASP A 3 -6.23 -15.87 1.14
CA ASP A 3 -7.65 -16.26 1.23
C ASP A 3 -8.61 -15.04 1.25
N ARG A 4 -8.32 -14.05 2.10
CA ARG A 4 -9.09 -12.80 2.17
C ARG A 4 -8.96 -11.94 0.91
N TRP A 5 -7.82 -12.05 0.21
CA TRP A 5 -7.62 -11.40 -1.08
C TRP A 5 -8.48 -12.04 -2.18
N GLU A 6 -8.78 -13.35 -2.11
CA GLU A 6 -9.66 -14.08 -3.03
C GLU A 6 -11.15 -13.76 -2.87
N LEU A 7 -11.52 -13.10 -1.76
CA LEU A 7 -12.88 -12.60 -1.53
C LEU A 7 -13.09 -11.13 -1.95
N ALA A 8 -12.01 -10.38 -2.18
CA ALA A 8 -12.11 -8.96 -2.54
C ALA A 8 -12.76 -8.73 -3.91
N THR A 9 -13.54 -7.66 -4.05
CA THR A 9 -14.10 -7.27 -5.36
C THR A 9 -12.98 -6.93 -6.36
N PRO A 10 -13.21 -7.06 -7.67
CA PRO A 10 -12.22 -6.69 -8.68
C PRO A 10 -11.71 -5.24 -8.53
N ALA A 11 -12.60 -4.32 -8.15
CA ALA A 11 -12.26 -2.93 -7.88
C ALA A 11 -11.35 -2.78 -6.64
N ALA A 12 -11.68 -3.46 -5.54
CA ALA A 12 -10.84 -3.49 -4.35
C ALA A 12 -9.45 -4.08 -4.63
N ARG A 13 -9.39 -5.13 -5.47
CA ARG A 13 -8.10 -5.71 -5.89
C ARG A 13 -7.27 -4.76 -6.74
N ALA A 14 -7.85 -4.17 -7.77
CA ALA A 14 -7.15 -3.23 -8.65
C ALA A 14 -6.59 -2.04 -7.86
N ARG A 15 -7.38 -1.54 -6.90
CA ARG A 15 -6.96 -0.45 -6.04
C ARG A 15 -5.84 -0.84 -5.09
N GLY A 16 -5.92 -2.02 -4.46
CA GLY A 16 -4.87 -2.55 -3.59
C GLY A 16 -3.57 -2.84 -4.33
N ASP A 17 -3.64 -3.32 -5.58
CA ASP A 17 -2.46 -3.49 -6.44
C ASP A 17 -1.83 -2.14 -6.81
N GLN A 18 -2.63 -1.13 -7.18
CA GLN A 18 -2.13 0.22 -7.45
C GLN A 18 -1.40 0.79 -6.23
N ASP A 19 -1.98 0.66 -5.04
CA ASP A 19 -1.37 1.09 -3.78
C ASP A 19 -0.03 0.38 -3.53
N ASN A 20 -0.01 -0.96 -3.66
CA ASN A 20 1.20 -1.75 -3.47
C ASN A 20 2.34 -1.31 -4.41
N ARG A 21 2.04 -0.98 -5.67
CA ARG A 21 3.02 -0.46 -6.64
C ARG A 21 3.57 0.91 -6.23
N LEU A 22 2.70 1.82 -5.77
CA LEU A 22 3.12 3.15 -5.31
C LEU A 22 4.03 3.06 -4.09
N GLN A 23 3.67 2.24 -3.11
CA GLN A 23 4.47 2.01 -1.92
C GLN A 23 5.83 1.40 -2.27
N HIS A 24 5.87 0.42 -3.19
CA HIS A 24 7.12 -0.15 -3.68
C HIS A 24 8.01 0.89 -4.36
N HIS A 25 7.44 1.72 -5.24
CA HIS A 25 8.19 2.82 -5.86
C HIS A 25 8.77 3.79 -4.82
N ARG A 26 7.98 4.18 -3.80
CA ARG A 26 8.43 5.04 -2.71
C ARG A 26 9.60 4.42 -1.94
N TRP A 27 9.51 3.13 -1.65
CA TRP A 27 10.56 2.35 -0.99
C TRP A 27 11.86 2.34 -1.81
N VAL A 28 11.77 2.14 -3.13
CA VAL A 28 12.93 2.19 -4.02
C VAL A 28 13.59 3.57 -3.94
N VAL A 29 12.83 4.66 -4.11
CA VAL A 29 13.36 6.03 -4.06
C VAL A 29 14.04 6.35 -2.72
N VAL A 30 13.47 5.90 -1.60
CA VAL A 30 14.03 6.16 -0.27
C VAL A 30 15.33 5.37 -0.05
N THR A 31 15.38 4.15 -0.58
CA THR A 31 16.54 3.25 -0.57
C THR A 31 17.67 3.81 -1.43
N GLU A 32 17.36 4.25 -2.64
CA GLU A 32 18.33 4.88 -3.56
C GLU A 32 18.95 6.14 -2.96
N ARG A 33 18.14 6.93 -2.23
CA ARG A 33 18.62 8.12 -1.51
C ARG A 33 19.39 7.79 -0.21
N ARG A 34 19.65 6.51 0.07
CA ARG A 34 20.34 6.01 1.28
C ARG A 34 19.77 6.58 2.58
N LYS A 35 18.46 6.82 2.61
CA LYS A 35 17.80 7.33 3.81
C LYS A 35 17.76 6.22 4.88
N ARG A 36 17.72 6.64 6.14
CA ARG A 36 17.62 5.71 7.27
C ARG A 36 16.33 4.88 7.14
N HIS A 37 16.42 3.59 7.42
CA HIS A 37 15.29 2.65 7.32
C HIS A 37 14.03 3.12 8.07
N THR A 38 14.20 3.79 9.22
CA THR A 38 13.10 4.40 9.96
C THR A 38 12.29 5.40 9.14
N VAL A 39 12.96 6.19 8.28
CA VAL A 39 12.29 7.15 7.40
C VAL A 39 11.48 6.43 6.32
N ALA A 40 12.03 5.35 5.77
CA ALA A 40 11.31 4.48 4.82
C ALA A 40 10.03 3.93 5.46
N ASN A 41 10.19 3.31 6.63
CA ASN A 41 9.09 2.65 7.33
C ASN A 41 7.99 3.63 7.74
N VAL A 42 8.36 4.80 8.26
CA VAL A 42 7.38 5.82 8.66
C VAL A 42 6.64 6.38 7.44
N ALA A 43 7.34 6.57 6.31
CA ALA A 43 6.68 7.01 5.07
C ALA A 43 5.68 5.97 4.56
N THR A 44 6.07 4.69 4.52
CA THR A 44 5.20 3.57 4.14
C THR A 44 4.01 3.43 5.09
N ALA A 45 4.22 3.50 6.40
CA ALA A 45 3.15 3.40 7.39
C ALA A 45 2.13 4.54 7.28
N ARG A 46 2.60 5.77 7.01
CA ARG A 46 1.73 6.94 6.83
C ARG A 46 0.89 6.83 5.56
N GLU A 47 1.46 6.34 4.46
CA GLU A 47 0.69 6.01 3.25
C GLU A 47 -0.33 4.90 3.54
N SER A 48 0.09 3.76 4.08
CA SER A 48 -0.84 2.66 4.38
C SER A 48 -2.01 3.10 5.27
N ALA A 49 -1.76 3.89 6.31
CA ALA A 49 -2.81 4.42 7.19
C ALA A 49 -3.78 5.38 6.46
N GLY A 50 -3.28 6.20 5.53
CA GLY A 50 -4.09 7.11 4.74
C GLY A 50 -4.95 6.44 3.67
N TRP A 51 -4.62 5.20 3.29
CA TRP A 51 -5.23 4.51 2.15
C TRP A 51 -5.95 3.21 2.54
N CYS A 52 -5.80 2.75 3.79
CA CYS A 52 -6.49 1.57 4.37
C CYS A 52 -8.02 1.64 4.23
N TRP A 53 -8.62 2.83 4.29
CA TRP A 53 -10.07 3.03 4.15
C TRP A 53 -10.56 2.91 2.70
N SER A 54 -9.69 3.12 1.69
CA SER A 54 -10.09 3.11 0.28
C SER A 54 -10.63 1.75 -0.19
N PRO A 55 -9.98 0.60 0.06
CA PRO A 55 -10.58 -0.70 -0.27
C PRO A 55 -11.72 -1.08 0.69
N ALA A 56 -11.69 -0.62 1.94
CA ALA A 56 -12.72 -0.95 2.94
C ALA A 56 -14.10 -0.35 2.62
N VAL A 57 -14.16 0.75 1.86
CA VAL A 57 -15.42 1.42 1.45
C VAL A 57 -15.93 1.00 0.07
N MET A 58 -15.14 0.26 -0.71
CA MET A 58 -15.54 -0.21 -2.05
C MET A 58 -16.31 -1.54 -2.06
N ASP A 59 -16.69 -2.03 -0.88
CA ASP A 59 -17.48 -3.26 -0.64
C ASP A 59 -18.89 -2.93 -0.09
N ALA A 60 -19.30 -1.66 -0.15
CA ALA A 60 -20.65 -1.21 0.22
C ALA A 60 -21.63 -1.31 -0.97
#